data_AF-A0A3D8RZD6-F1
#
_entry.id   AF-A0A3D8RZD6-F1
#
_cell.length_a   1.000
_cell.length_b   1.000
_cell.length_c   1.000
_cell.angle_alpha   90.00
_cell.angle_beta   90.00
_cell.angle_gamma   90.00
#
_symmetry.space_group_name_H-M   'P 1'
#
loop_
_entity.id
_entity.type
_entity.pdbx_description
1 polymer ?
#
loop_
_entity_poly.entity_id
_entity_poly.type
_entity_poly.pdbx_seq_one_letter_code
_entity_poly.pdbx_strand_id
1 'polypeptide(L)'
;MEALMRAHINHVQKPDFLHGFYTAFFKAMTKKNIQGGFIGAGLIPHDPERVLSKLDIHLRTPTPPITPQASTESWVSRTPQNPIEVDSQTGLIKSRISNHQNSSPTPMLDAVDQFSKGAKAMMHEVALLRAEVSTLRRANEALSKRRRAKRTRLQHGGTLTVGEAQSMMAQADVDAQLKQEVHQSRRNRSGAPAKARCCRTCGKTGHNARTCQEASEAIALPIPDTIVIE
;
A
#
# COMPACT_ATOMS: atom_id res chain seq x y z
N MET A 1 -3.83 -13.55 -3.84
CA MET A 1 -3.41 -14.61 -2.88
C MET A 1 -1.90 -14.63 -2.73
N GLU A 2 -1.15 -14.87 -3.81
CA GLU A 2 0.33 -14.89 -3.76
C GLU A 2 0.95 -13.60 -3.19
N ALA A 3 0.43 -12.43 -3.56
CA ALA A 3 0.88 -11.15 -3.01
C ALA A 3 0.67 -11.01 -1.48
N LEU A 4 -0.36 -11.66 -0.92
CA LEU A 4 -0.60 -11.67 0.54
C LEU A 4 0.41 -12.58 1.25
N MET A 5 0.68 -13.75 0.67
CA MET A 5 1.67 -14.70 1.20
C MET A 5 3.08 -14.09 1.19
N ARG A 6 3.46 -13.42 0.10
CA ARG A 6 4.74 -12.68 0.01
C ARG A 6 4.86 -11.56 1.03
N ALA A 7 3.75 -11.04 1.54
CA ALA A 7 3.70 -10.02 2.59
C ALA A 7 3.55 -10.61 4.00
N HIS A 8 3.75 -11.93 4.18
CA HIS A 8 3.56 -12.65 5.44
C HIS A 8 2.15 -12.51 6.05
N ILE A 9 1.13 -12.28 5.22
CA ILE A 9 -0.27 -12.21 5.64
C ILE A 9 -0.89 -13.59 5.47
N ASN A 10 -0.92 -14.34 6.57
CA ASN A 10 -1.42 -15.72 6.61
C ASN A 10 -2.95 -15.82 6.72
N HIS A 11 -3.65 -14.70 6.89
CA HIS A 11 -5.11 -14.67 7.01
C HIS A 11 -5.75 -13.96 5.81
N VAL A 12 -6.62 -14.68 5.10
CA VAL A 12 -7.35 -14.16 3.93
C VAL A 12 -8.73 -13.71 4.36
N GLN A 13 -9.04 -12.42 4.17
CA GLN A 13 -10.36 -11.88 4.49
C GLN A 13 -11.36 -12.22 3.39
N LYS A 14 -12.65 -12.32 3.73
CA LYS A 14 -13.74 -12.61 2.78
C LYS A 14 -13.68 -11.81 1.46
N PRO A 15 -13.49 -10.47 1.43
CA PRO A 15 -13.38 -9.74 0.17
C PRO A 15 -12.13 -10.11 -0.64
N ASP A 16 -11.01 -10.38 0.02
CA ASP A 16 -9.76 -10.79 -0.65
C ASP A 16 -9.91 -12.19 -1.26
N PHE A 17 -10.59 -13.10 -0.54
CA PHE A 17 -10.96 -14.42 -1.04
C PHE A 17 -11.90 -14.31 -2.24
N LEU A 18 -13.00 -13.56 -2.14
CA LEU A 18 -13.97 -13.43 -3.23
C LEU A 18 -13.34 -12.85 -4.48
N HIS A 19 -12.48 -11.83 -4.34
CA HIS A 19 -11.74 -11.27 -5.46
C HIS A 19 -10.79 -12.30 -6.08
N GLY A 20 -9.98 -12.96 -5.24
CA GLY A 20 -9.06 -14.00 -5.71
C GLY A 20 -9.76 -15.19 -6.37
N PHE A 21 -10.87 -15.64 -5.79
CA PHE A 21 -11.72 -16.71 -6.32
C PHE A 21 -12.33 -16.30 -7.66
N TYR A 22 -12.92 -15.10 -7.76
CA TYR A 22 -13.50 -14.60 -9.00
C TYR A 22 -12.47 -14.59 -10.12
N THR A 23 -11.29 -14.02 -9.89
CA THR A 23 -10.22 -13.99 -10.89
C THR A 23 -9.74 -15.39 -11.27
N ALA A 24 -9.55 -16.28 -10.29
CA ALA A 24 -9.11 -17.65 -10.54
C ALA A 24 -10.18 -18.48 -11.27
N PHE A 25 -11.45 -18.32 -10.91
CA PHE A 25 -12.59 -19.04 -11.49
C PHE A 25 -12.70 -18.77 -12.98
N PHE A 26 -12.71 -17.50 -13.39
CA PHE A 26 -12.80 -17.15 -14.82
C PHE A 26 -11.53 -17.53 -15.59
N LYS A 27 -10.36 -17.45 -14.95
CA LYS A 27 -9.11 -17.94 -15.55
C LYS A 27 -9.10 -19.47 -15.73
N ALA A 28 -9.77 -20.21 -14.84
CA ALA A 28 -9.85 -21.66 -14.88
C ALA A 28 -10.95 -22.16 -15.84
N MET A 29 -12.06 -21.43 -15.98
CA MET A 29 -13.20 -21.79 -16.83
C MET A 29 -12.94 -21.54 -18.32
N THR A 30 -11.91 -22.19 -18.87
CA THR A 30 -11.62 -22.20 -20.31
C THR A 30 -12.20 -23.46 -20.95
N LYS A 31 -12.56 -23.40 -22.24
CA LYS A 31 -13.04 -24.56 -23.01
C LYS A 31 -12.10 -25.76 -22.86
N LYS A 32 -10.78 -25.54 -22.95
CA LYS A 32 -9.75 -26.58 -22.81
C LYS A 32 -9.75 -27.22 -21.42
N ASN A 33 -9.86 -26.42 -20.36
CA ASN A 33 -9.88 -26.93 -18.99
C ASN A 33 -11.16 -27.70 -18.69
N ILE A 34 -12.30 -27.21 -19.18
CA ILE A 34 -13.60 -27.88 -19.05
C ILE A 34 -13.57 -29.23 -19.78
N GLN A 35 -13.17 -29.25 -21.05
CA GLN A 35 -13.00 -30.48 -21.82
C GLN A 35 -11.98 -31.43 -21.17
N GLY A 36 -10.85 -30.90 -20.71
CA GLY A 36 -9.84 -31.66 -19.97
C GLY A 36 -10.38 -32.27 -18.67
N GLY A 37 -11.29 -31.58 -17.99
CA GLY A 37 -12.02 -32.08 -16.82
C GLY A 37 -12.96 -33.23 -17.18
N PHE A 38 -13.79 -33.08 -18.21
CA PHE A 38 -14.66 -34.17 -18.71
C PHE A 38 -13.87 -35.39 -19.14
N ILE A 39 -12.78 -35.18 -19.87
CA ILE A 39 -11.90 -36.25 -20.33
C ILE A 39 -11.18 -36.90 -19.14
N GLY A 40 -10.67 -36.12 -18.19
CA GLY A 40 -9.98 -36.63 -17.01
C GLY A 40 -10.89 -37.41 -16.07
N ALA A 41 -12.18 -37.07 -16.03
CA ALA A 41 -13.21 -37.82 -15.33
C ALA A 41 -13.74 -39.03 -16.12
N GLY A 42 -13.24 -39.28 -17.34
CA GLY A 42 -13.70 -40.39 -18.20
C GLY A 42 -15.10 -40.19 -18.78
N LEU A 43 -15.63 -38.97 -18.80
CA LEU A 43 -16.99 -38.69 -19.25
C LEU A 43 -17.11 -38.53 -20.77
N ILE A 44 -16.04 -38.13 -21.48
CA ILE A 44 -16.07 -37.88 -22.94
C ILE A 44 -14.70 -38.13 -23.61
N PRO A 45 -14.60 -39.05 -24.59
CA PRO A 45 -15.26 -40.36 -24.61
C PRO A 45 -14.77 -41.22 -23.44
N HIS A 46 -15.57 -42.18 -23.00
CA HIS A 46 -15.25 -43.04 -21.85
C HIS A 46 -14.04 -43.93 -22.16
N ASP A 47 -12.87 -43.57 -21.65
CA ASP A 47 -11.60 -44.28 -21.87
C ASP A 47 -10.86 -44.52 -20.53
N PRO A 48 -11.00 -45.72 -19.93
CA PRO A 48 -10.42 -46.06 -18.64
C PRO A 48 -8.89 -46.19 -18.66
N GLU A 49 -8.28 -46.50 -19.80
CA GLU A 49 -6.83 -46.68 -19.94
C GLU A 49 -6.05 -45.39 -19.70
N ARG A 50 -6.68 -44.25 -20.02
CA ARG A 50 -6.10 -42.91 -19.83
C ARG A 50 -5.90 -42.52 -18.36
N VAL A 51 -6.67 -43.12 -17.45
CA VAL A 51 -6.51 -42.90 -16.00
C VAL A 51 -5.32 -43.73 -15.49
N LEU A 52 -5.19 -44.96 -15.97
CA LEU A 52 -4.10 -45.88 -15.60
C LEU A 52 -2.74 -45.37 -16.08
N SER A 53 -2.66 -44.81 -17.30
CA SER A 53 -1.40 -44.28 -17.85
C SER A 53 -0.85 -43.06 -17.11
N LYS A 54 -1.65 -42.39 -16.27
CA LYS A 54 -1.21 -41.23 -15.46
C LYS A 54 -0.61 -41.62 -14.11
N LEU A 55 -0.69 -42.88 -13.71
CA LEU A 55 -0.10 -43.38 -12.46
C LEU A 55 1.40 -43.68 -12.59
N ASP A 56 1.94 -43.63 -13.81
CA ASP A 56 3.34 -43.92 -14.10
C ASP A 56 4.20 -42.64 -14.06
N ILE A 57 4.58 -42.23 -12.85
CA ILE A 57 5.26 -40.95 -12.59
C ILE A 57 6.77 -41.11 -12.75
N HIS A 58 7.32 -40.62 -13.87
CA HIS A 58 8.76 -40.43 -14.04
C HIS A 58 9.16 -38.99 -13.67
N LEU A 59 9.92 -38.84 -12.58
CA LEU A 59 10.45 -37.54 -12.15
C LEU A 59 11.57 -37.09 -13.09
N ARG A 60 11.39 -35.94 -13.75
CA ARG A 60 12.42 -35.30 -14.57
C ARG A 60 12.77 -33.93 -14.01
N THR A 61 14.03 -33.73 -13.66
CA THR A 61 14.56 -32.46 -13.12
C THR A 61 14.94 -31.52 -14.27
N PRO A 62 14.53 -30.24 -14.26
CA PRO A 62 14.94 -29.27 -15.28
C PRO A 62 16.36 -28.73 -15.03
N THR A 63 17.12 -28.56 -16.12
CA THR A 63 18.47 -27.99 -16.20
C THR A 63 18.50 -26.49 -15.85
N PRO A 64 19.52 -25.99 -15.13
CA PRO A 64 19.61 -24.57 -14.77
C PRO A 64 20.01 -23.65 -15.95
N PRO A 65 19.63 -22.36 -15.92
CA PRO A 65 19.97 -21.40 -16.97
C PRO A 65 21.38 -20.81 -16.82
N ILE A 66 21.99 -20.51 -17.97
CA ILE A 66 23.34 -19.95 -18.15
C ILE A 66 23.34 -18.44 -17.86
N THR A 67 24.37 -17.98 -17.15
CA THR A 67 24.61 -16.58 -16.76
C THR A 67 25.29 -15.78 -17.88
N PRO A 68 24.87 -14.53 -18.21
CA PRO A 68 25.54 -13.69 -19.21
C PRO A 68 26.82 -13.00 -18.69
N GLN A 69 27.84 -12.90 -19.56
CA GLN A 69 29.11 -12.20 -19.32
C GLN A 69 28.94 -10.67 -19.35
N ALA A 70 29.66 -9.99 -18.45
CA ALA A 70 29.73 -8.53 -18.35
C ALA A 70 30.76 -7.94 -19.33
N SER A 71 30.39 -6.82 -19.96
CA SER A 71 31.22 -6.02 -20.87
C SER A 71 32.23 -5.14 -20.13
N THR A 72 33.43 -5.06 -20.67
CA THR A 72 34.55 -4.27 -20.15
C THR A 72 34.46 -2.82 -20.62
N GLU A 73 33.85 -1.93 -19.83
CA GLU A 73 34.04 -0.48 -19.96
C GLU A 73 35.04 0.01 -18.92
N SER A 74 35.89 0.98 -19.30
CA SER A 74 36.90 1.57 -18.44
C SER A 74 36.25 2.43 -17.34
N TRP A 75 35.94 1.78 -16.21
CA TRP A 75 35.26 2.38 -15.07
C TRP A 75 36.17 3.31 -14.24
N VAL A 76 35.62 4.43 -13.75
CA VAL A 76 36.28 5.39 -12.85
C VAL A 76 35.72 5.19 -11.43
N SER A 77 36.55 5.34 -10.40
CA SER A 77 36.19 5.08 -8.99
C SER A 77 35.02 5.94 -8.50
N ARG A 78 33.81 5.37 -8.58
CA ARG A 78 32.56 5.90 -8.02
C ARG A 78 32.03 4.92 -6.97
N THR A 79 31.24 5.38 -5.99
CA THR A 79 30.56 4.49 -5.04
C THR A 79 29.63 3.56 -5.83
N PRO A 80 29.79 2.23 -5.72
CA PRO A 80 29.01 1.29 -6.51
C PRO A 80 27.57 1.28 -6.01
N GLN A 81 26.61 1.37 -6.92
CA GLN A 81 25.18 1.42 -6.61
C GLN A 81 24.48 0.06 -6.77
N ASN A 82 25.14 -0.87 -7.45
CA ASN A 82 24.63 -2.22 -7.69
C ASN A 82 25.75 -3.27 -7.58
N PRO A 83 25.41 -4.55 -7.38
CA PRO A 83 26.40 -5.61 -7.23
C PRO A 83 27.33 -5.80 -8.43
N ILE A 84 26.90 -5.42 -9.63
CA ILE A 84 27.68 -5.55 -10.88
C ILE A 84 28.79 -4.48 -10.90
N GLU A 85 28.49 -3.26 -10.44
CA GLU A 85 29.48 -2.21 -10.26
C GLU A 85 30.51 -2.54 -9.17
N VAL A 86 30.11 -3.33 -8.15
CA VAL A 86 31.07 -3.83 -7.15
C VAL A 86 32.10 -4.75 -7.80
N ASP A 87 31.69 -5.59 -8.77
CA ASP A 87 32.60 -6.47 -9.51
C ASP A 87 33.58 -5.69 -10.38
N SER A 88 33.06 -4.74 -11.17
CA SER A 88 33.91 -3.91 -12.03
C SER A 88 34.92 -3.09 -11.22
N GLN A 89 34.50 -2.53 -10.09
CA GLN A 89 35.38 -1.78 -9.20
C GLN A 89 36.38 -2.67 -8.48
N THR A 90 35.98 -3.87 -8.06
CA THR A 90 36.88 -4.87 -7.48
C THR A 90 37.98 -5.23 -8.48
N GLY A 91 37.63 -5.52 -9.73
CA GLY A 91 38.59 -5.80 -10.80
C GLY A 91 39.57 -4.64 -11.04
N LEU A 92 39.07 -3.41 -11.03
CA LEU A 92 39.89 -2.20 -11.18
C LEU A 92 40.88 -2.00 -10.01
N ILE A 93 40.43 -2.24 -8.77
CA ILE A 93 41.29 -2.11 -7.59
C ILE A 93 42.37 -3.18 -7.61
N LYS A 94 42.01 -4.44 -7.92
CA LYS A 94 42.96 -5.55 -8.01
C LYS A 94 44.03 -5.35 -9.08
N SER A 95 43.66 -4.85 -10.26
CA SER A 95 44.63 -4.58 -11.33
C SER A 95 45.61 -3.48 -10.94
N ARG A 96 45.16 -2.43 -10.25
CA ARG A 96 46.02 -1.37 -9.72
C ARG A 96 47.00 -1.88 -8.65
N ILE A 97 46.53 -2.72 -7.72
CA ILE A 97 47.37 -3.34 -6.68
C ILE A 97 48.46 -4.20 -7.32
N SER A 98 48.10 -5.00 -8.32
CA SER A 98 49.02 -5.91 -9.00
C SER A 98 50.08 -5.17 -9.81
N ASN A 99 49.75 -4.01 -10.38
CA ASN A 99 50.65 -3.20 -11.21
C ASN A 99 51.54 -2.25 -10.39
N HIS A 100 51.36 -2.15 -9.07
CA HIS A 100 52.13 -1.25 -8.23
C HIS A 100 53.47 -1.85 -7.82
N GLN A 101 54.58 -1.16 -8.12
CA GLN A 101 55.91 -1.60 -7.72
C GLN A 101 56.03 -1.53 -6.18
N ASN A 102 56.46 -2.63 -5.55
CA ASN A 102 56.64 -2.80 -4.09
C ASN A 102 55.40 -3.18 -3.26
N SER A 103 54.27 -3.52 -3.87
CA SER A 103 53.14 -4.10 -3.11
C SER A 103 53.39 -5.57 -2.79
N SER A 104 53.07 -6.02 -1.58
CA SER A 104 52.81 -7.45 -1.32
C SER A 104 51.37 -7.73 -1.76
N PRO A 105 51.15 -8.40 -2.92
CA PRO A 105 49.84 -8.42 -3.57
C PRO A 105 48.82 -9.26 -2.78
N THR A 106 49.26 -10.31 -2.11
CA THR A 106 48.36 -11.35 -1.59
C THR A 106 47.43 -10.88 -0.47
N PRO A 107 47.91 -10.27 0.63
CA PRO A 107 47.04 -9.89 1.75
C PRO A 107 46.03 -8.80 1.38
N MET A 108 46.40 -7.90 0.47
CA MET A 108 45.55 -6.79 0.05
C MET A 108 44.47 -7.24 -0.95
N LEU A 109 44.79 -8.17 -1.86
CA LEU A 109 43.81 -8.73 -2.78
C LEU A 109 42.71 -9.51 -2.04
N ASP A 110 43.10 -10.28 -1.02
CA ASP A 110 42.16 -11.01 -0.16
C ASP A 110 41.23 -10.07 0.62
N ALA A 111 41.77 -8.97 1.17
CA ALA A 111 40.98 -7.96 1.85
C ALA A 111 39.96 -7.29 0.91
N VAL A 112 40.36 -6.99 -0.32
CA VAL A 112 39.47 -6.44 -1.36
C VAL A 112 38.38 -7.44 -1.73
N ASP A 113 38.69 -8.74 -1.82
CA ASP A 113 37.68 -9.78 -2.07
C ASP A 113 36.67 -9.92 -0.94
N GLN A 114 37.14 -9.90 0.31
CA GLN A 114 36.26 -9.95 1.48
C GLN A 114 35.34 -8.73 1.51
N PHE A 115 35.86 -7.54 1.22
CA PHE A 115 35.07 -6.32 1.12
C PHE A 115 34.04 -6.41 0.00
N SER A 116 34.43 -6.89 -1.19
CA SER A 116 33.54 -7.10 -2.33
C SER A 116 32.37 -8.03 -1.98
N LYS A 117 32.67 -9.16 -1.34
CA LYS A 117 31.66 -10.12 -0.87
C LYS A 117 30.71 -9.48 0.14
N GLY A 118 31.24 -8.76 1.14
CA GLY A 118 30.43 -8.06 2.14
C GLY A 118 29.54 -6.98 1.52
N ALA A 119 30.07 -6.18 0.60
CA ALA A 119 29.33 -5.14 -0.10
C ALA A 119 28.16 -5.72 -0.91
N LYS A 120 28.39 -6.80 -1.67
CA LYS A 120 27.33 -7.49 -2.42
C LYS A 120 26.26 -8.07 -1.50
N ALA A 121 26.67 -8.73 -0.40
CA ALA A 121 25.74 -9.26 0.58
C ALA A 121 24.82 -8.15 1.13
N MET A 122 25.39 -7.04 1.59
CA MET A 122 24.61 -5.89 2.06
C MET A 122 23.70 -5.31 0.98
N MET A 123 24.16 -5.19 -0.27
CA MET A 123 23.31 -4.67 -1.36
C MET A 123 22.11 -5.58 -1.63
N HIS A 124 22.31 -6.90 -1.65
CA HIS A 124 21.22 -7.85 -1.79
C HIS A 124 20.24 -7.76 -0.62
N GLU A 125 20.74 -7.74 0.61
CA GLU A 125 19.91 -7.55 1.82
C GLU A 125 19.10 -6.26 1.76
N VAL A 126 19.73 -5.13 1.41
CA VAL A 126 19.03 -3.85 1.27
C VAL A 126 17.97 -3.88 0.17
N ALA A 127 18.22 -4.58 -0.94
CA ALA A 127 17.23 -4.74 -2.00
C ALA A 127 16.01 -5.56 -1.51
N LEU A 128 16.25 -6.66 -0.80
CA LEU A 128 15.19 -7.48 -0.20
C LEU A 128 14.39 -6.69 0.84
N LEU A 129 15.08 -6.01 1.77
CA LEU A 129 14.45 -5.17 2.79
C LEU A 129 13.62 -4.04 2.17
N ARG A 130 14.11 -3.37 1.12
CA ARG A 130 13.34 -2.32 0.42
C ARG A 130 12.07 -2.89 -0.22
N ALA A 131 12.16 -4.07 -0.83
CA ALA A 131 10.99 -4.74 -1.39
C ALA A 131 9.98 -5.10 -0.28
N GLU A 132 10.44 -5.66 0.82
CA GLU A 132 9.60 -6.02 1.97
C GLU A 132 8.94 -4.77 2.59
N VAL A 133 9.70 -3.72 2.88
CA VAL A 133 9.17 -2.45 3.41
C VAL A 133 8.10 -1.87 2.49
N SER A 134 8.30 -1.93 1.17
CA SER A 134 7.29 -1.49 0.19
C SER A 134 6.01 -2.33 0.26
N THR A 135 6.13 -3.66 0.38
CA THR A 135 4.96 -4.54 0.55
C THR A 135 4.21 -4.29 1.86
N LEU A 136 4.94 -4.15 2.98
CA LEU A 136 4.37 -3.87 4.30
C LEU A 136 3.66 -2.53 4.34
N ARG A 137 4.23 -1.49 3.72
CA ARG A 137 3.59 -0.17 3.60
C ARG A 137 2.26 -0.26 2.86
N ARG A 138 2.22 -0.94 1.71
CA ARG A 138 0.97 -1.15 0.95
C ARG A 138 -0.08 -1.94 1.76
N ALA A 139 0.35 -2.99 2.45
CA ALA A 139 -0.53 -3.77 3.32
C ALA A 139 -1.10 -2.92 4.47
N ASN A 140 -0.26 -2.13 5.13
CA ASN A 140 -0.68 -1.24 6.21
C ASN A 140 -1.64 -0.14 5.74
N GLU A 141 -1.43 0.40 4.53
CA GLU A 141 -2.36 1.35 3.93
C GLU A 141 -3.73 0.70 3.69
N ALA A 142 -3.75 -0.50 3.11
CA ALA A 142 -4.99 -1.25 2.90
C ALA A 142 -5.71 -1.57 4.22
N LEU A 143 -4.98 -2.00 5.26
CA LEU A 143 -5.53 -2.22 6.60
C LEU A 143 -6.06 -0.93 7.24
N SER A 144 -5.34 0.18 7.08
CA SER A 144 -5.76 1.49 7.59
C SER A 144 -7.04 1.97 6.93
N LYS A 145 -7.15 1.84 5.60
CA LYS A 145 -8.38 2.14 4.85
C LYS A 145 -9.55 1.29 5.37
N ARG A 146 -9.34 -0.01 5.60
CA ARG A 146 -10.35 -0.92 6.16
C ARG A 146 -10.80 -0.52 7.57
N ARG A 147 -9.86 -0.15 8.45
CA ARG A 147 -10.18 0.28 9.83
C ARG A 147 -10.97 1.58 9.85
N ARG A 148 -10.71 2.49 8.91
CA ARG A 148 -11.44 3.76 8.77
C ARG A 148 -12.81 3.60 8.07
N ALA A 149 -12.97 2.56 7.26
CA ALA A 149 -14.24 2.29 6.59
C ALA A 149 -15.34 1.97 7.60
N LYS A 150 -16.48 2.65 7.48
CA LYS A 150 -17.65 2.41 8.32
C LYS A 150 -18.11 0.95 8.12
N ARG A 151 -18.20 0.19 9.20
CA ARG A 151 -18.79 -1.16 9.20
C ARG A 151 -20.32 -1.05 9.13
N THR A 152 -20.84 -0.65 7.98
CA THR A 152 -22.28 -0.74 7.72
C THR A 152 -22.62 -2.21 7.53
N ARG A 153 -23.42 -2.78 8.44
CA ARG A 153 -24.02 -4.10 8.20
C ARG A 153 -24.88 -3.96 6.95
N LEU A 154 -24.63 -4.79 5.93
CA LEU A 154 -25.58 -4.97 4.83
C LEU A 154 -26.85 -5.53 5.48
N GLN A 155 -27.84 -4.66 5.67
CA GLN A 155 -29.13 -5.05 6.22
C GLN A 155 -29.80 -6.01 5.22
N HIS A 156 -30.38 -7.07 5.78
CA HIS A 156 -31.07 -8.20 5.15
C HIS A 156 -30.17 -9.24 4.46
N GLY A 157 -29.86 -10.30 5.22
CA GLY A 157 -29.57 -11.59 4.61
C GLY A 157 -30.82 -12.09 3.90
N GLY A 158 -30.72 -12.21 2.58
CA GLY A 158 -31.77 -12.66 1.67
C GLY A 158 -31.21 -12.78 0.25
N THR A 159 -31.92 -13.51 -0.62
CA THR A 159 -31.58 -13.58 -2.04
C THR A 159 -32.07 -12.31 -2.72
N LEU A 160 -31.16 -11.38 -3.01
CA LEU A 160 -31.47 -10.18 -3.79
C LEU A 160 -31.57 -10.56 -5.27
N THR A 161 -32.72 -10.31 -5.89
CA THR A 161 -32.89 -10.50 -7.33
C THR A 161 -32.21 -9.38 -8.12
N VAL A 162 -31.87 -9.64 -9.39
CA VAL A 162 -31.22 -8.64 -10.25
C VAL A 162 -32.07 -7.38 -10.41
N GLY A 163 -33.40 -7.54 -10.48
CA GLY A 163 -34.33 -6.41 -10.59
C GLY A 163 -34.32 -5.53 -9.34
N GLU A 164 -34.38 -6.13 -8.15
CA GLU A 164 -34.29 -5.39 -6.88
C GLU A 164 -32.95 -4.66 -6.75
N ALA A 165 -31.84 -5.28 -7.16
CA ALA A 165 -30.53 -4.64 -7.16
C ALA A 165 -30.49 -3.41 -8.09
N GLN A 166 -31.08 -3.51 -9.27
CA GLN A 166 -31.18 -2.38 -10.21
C GLN A 166 -32.03 -1.23 -9.65
N SER A 167 -33.18 -1.55 -9.04
CA SER A 167 -34.03 -0.53 -8.39
C SER A 167 -33.31 0.17 -7.24
N MET A 168 -32.53 -0.56 -6.43
CA MET A 168 -31.74 0.02 -5.35
C MET A 168 -30.63 0.95 -5.86
N MET A 169 -29.97 0.59 -6.98
CA MET A 169 -28.98 1.47 -7.61
C MET A 169 -29.62 2.75 -8.15
N ALA A 170 -30.75 2.62 -8.84
CA ALA A 170 -31.49 3.77 -9.35
C ALA A 170 -31.94 4.71 -8.22
N GLN A 171 -32.43 4.17 -7.10
CA GLN A 171 -32.80 4.96 -5.93
C GLN A 171 -31.60 5.65 -5.29
N ALA A 172 -30.46 4.96 -5.20
CA ALA A 172 -29.23 5.54 -4.65
C ALA A 172 -28.70 6.70 -5.50
N ASP A 173 -28.79 6.60 -6.83
CA ASP A 173 -28.40 7.66 -7.76
C ASP A 173 -29.30 8.89 -7.61
N VAL A 174 -30.62 8.68 -7.49
CA VAL A 174 -31.59 9.76 -7.20
C VAL A 174 -31.27 10.44 -5.87
N ASP A 175 -31.02 9.66 -4.81
CA ASP A 175 -30.67 10.20 -3.49
C ASP A 175 -29.33 10.97 -3.50
N ALA A 176 -28.35 10.53 -4.30
CA ALA A 176 -27.08 11.20 -4.47
C ALA A 176 -27.25 12.54 -5.20
N GLN A 177 -28.05 12.56 -6.27
CA GLN A 177 -28.39 13.76 -7.01
C GLN A 177 -29.12 14.77 -6.11
N LEU A 178 -30.11 14.33 -5.34
CA LEU A 178 -30.84 15.17 -4.38
C LEU A 178 -29.89 15.80 -3.35
N LYS A 179 -28.95 15.02 -2.80
CA LYS A 179 -27.94 15.56 -1.86
C LYS A 179 -27.06 16.61 -2.53
N GLN A 180 -26.63 16.36 -3.76
CA GLN A 180 -25.81 17.29 -4.52
C GLN A 180 -26.55 18.61 -4.80
N GLU A 181 -27.83 18.55 -5.17
CA GLU A 181 -28.70 19.74 -5.33
C GLU A 181 -28.93 20.48 -4.01
N VAL A 182 -29.11 19.77 -2.89
CA VAL A 182 -29.20 20.38 -1.55
C VAL A 182 -27.89 21.08 -1.18
N HIS A 183 -26.73 20.48 -1.49
CA HIS A 183 -25.43 21.10 -1.25
C HIS A 183 -25.20 22.33 -2.16
N GLN A 184 -25.62 22.28 -3.42
CA GLN A 184 -25.53 23.41 -4.36
C GLN A 184 -26.49 24.54 -3.99
N SER A 185 -27.73 24.24 -3.61
CA SER A 185 -28.69 25.24 -3.14
C SER A 185 -28.24 25.92 -1.85
N ARG A 186 -27.61 25.19 -0.91
CA ARG A 186 -26.96 25.79 0.27
C ARG A 186 -25.79 26.70 -0.10
N ARG A 187 -24.97 26.32 -1.09
CA ARG A 187 -23.89 27.17 -1.60
C ARG A 187 -24.45 28.43 -2.27
N ASN A 188 -25.52 28.34 -3.06
CA ASN A 188 -26.15 29.49 -3.70
C ASN A 188 -26.89 30.41 -2.71
N ARG A 189 -27.36 29.89 -1.56
CA ARG A 189 -27.88 30.71 -0.45
C ARG A 189 -26.77 31.45 0.35
N SER A 190 -25.49 31.26 0.02
CA SER A 190 -24.38 32.01 0.63
C SER A 190 -24.33 33.48 0.19
N GLY A 191 -25.24 33.90 -0.70
CA GLY A 191 -25.56 35.30 -0.98
C GLY A 191 -26.71 35.87 -0.13
N ALA A 192 -27.17 35.18 0.93
CA ALA A 192 -28.04 35.80 1.92
C ALA A 192 -27.22 36.83 2.73
N PRO A 193 -27.74 38.05 3.00
CA PRO A 193 -26.98 39.09 3.69
C PRO A 193 -26.48 38.55 5.03
N ALA A 194 -25.16 38.61 5.23
CA ALA A 194 -24.54 38.22 6.49
C ALA A 194 -25.28 38.91 7.64
N LYS A 195 -25.81 38.14 8.61
CA LYS A 195 -26.38 38.70 9.84
C LYS A 195 -25.43 39.78 10.36
N ALA A 196 -25.91 41.01 10.47
CA ALA A 196 -25.11 42.13 10.94
C ALA A 196 -24.45 41.74 12.27
N ARG A 197 -23.13 41.94 12.38
CA ARG A 197 -22.39 41.53 13.58
C ARG A 197 -22.83 42.40 14.76
N CYS A 198 -23.37 41.75 15.79
CA CYS A 198 -23.70 42.37 17.07
C CYS A 198 -22.47 42.38 18.00
N CYS A 199 -22.37 43.40 18.85
CA CYS A 199 -21.45 43.44 19.96
C CYS A 199 -21.72 42.27 20.91
N ARG A 200 -20.68 41.52 21.30
CA ARG A 200 -20.83 40.33 22.16
C ARG A 200 -21.20 40.68 23.61
N THR A 201 -20.95 41.92 24.03
CA THR A 201 -21.21 42.41 25.39
C THR A 201 -22.64 42.93 25.54
N CYS A 202 -23.12 43.78 24.62
CA CYS A 202 -24.44 44.43 24.72
C CYS A 202 -25.46 44.02 23.64
N GLY A 203 -25.07 43.17 22.68
CA GLY A 203 -25.96 42.67 21.63
C GLY A 203 -26.33 43.65 20.50
N LYS A 204 -25.92 44.93 20.59
CA LYS A 204 -26.22 45.97 19.58
C LYS A 204 -25.26 45.91 18.38
N THR A 205 -25.74 46.19 17.17
CA THR A 205 -24.91 46.26 15.94
C THR A 205 -24.20 47.61 15.82
N GLY A 206 -23.06 47.65 15.10
CA GLY A 206 -22.35 48.91 14.78
C GLY A 206 -21.06 49.15 15.59
N HIS A 207 -20.76 48.32 16.59
CA HIS A 207 -19.51 48.35 17.34
C HIS A 207 -19.12 46.93 17.80
N ASN A 208 -17.89 46.76 18.31
CA ASN A 208 -17.41 45.47 18.83
C ASN A 208 -17.23 45.52 20.37
N ALA A 209 -17.00 44.36 20.99
CA ALA A 209 -16.90 44.24 22.45
C ALA A 209 -15.80 45.11 23.09
N ARG A 210 -14.73 45.45 22.35
CA ARG A 210 -13.61 46.27 22.85
C ARG A 210 -13.95 47.75 22.91
N THR A 211 -14.90 48.19 22.08
CA THR A 211 -15.37 49.58 22.04
C THR A 211 -16.74 49.71 22.70
N CYS A 212 -17.14 48.72 23.52
CA CYS A 212 -18.43 48.72 24.19
C CYS A 212 -18.32 49.52 25.49
N GLN A 213 -19.05 50.63 25.57
CA GLN A 213 -19.09 51.50 26.76
C GLN A 213 -19.68 50.79 27.98
N GLU A 214 -20.51 49.75 27.78
CA GLU A 214 -21.09 48.94 28.87
C GLU A 214 -20.05 47.98 29.51
N ALA A 215 -18.87 47.79 28.90
CA ALA A 215 -17.81 46.91 29.41
C ALA A 215 -16.79 47.61 30.33
N SER A 216 -16.76 48.94 30.35
CA SER A 216 -15.74 49.73 31.09
C SER A 216 -16.05 49.98 32.56
N GLU A 217 -17.24 49.62 33.06
CA GLU A 217 -17.64 49.89 34.46
C GLU A 217 -17.30 48.76 35.46
N ALA A 218 -16.63 47.69 35.03
CA ALA A 218 -16.42 46.50 35.86
C ALA A 218 -14.98 46.34 36.43
N ILE A 219 -14.25 47.43 36.75
CA ILE A 219 -13.03 47.36 37.57
C ILE A 219 -12.93 48.60 38.48
N ALA A 220 -13.60 48.54 39.64
CA ALA A 220 -13.24 49.32 40.82
C ALA A 220 -13.85 48.61 42.06
N LEU A 221 -13.16 47.59 42.56
CA LEU A 221 -13.43 47.11 43.92
C LEU A 221 -12.51 47.88 44.88
N PRO A 222 -13.04 48.51 45.95
CA PRO A 222 -12.22 49.19 46.95
C PRO A 222 -11.58 48.19 47.90
N ILE A 223 -10.31 48.43 48.23
CA ILE A 223 -9.56 47.77 49.30
C ILE A 223 -10.06 48.36 50.64
N PRO A 224 -10.45 47.55 51.65
CA PRO A 224 -10.86 48.08 52.95
C PRO A 224 -9.65 48.30 53.86
N ASP A 225 -9.50 49.53 54.36
CA ASP A 225 -8.54 49.88 55.40
C ASP A 225 -9.09 49.61 56.80
N THR A 226 -8.17 49.19 57.67
CA THR A 226 -8.13 49.24 59.14
C THR A 226 -8.56 48.02 59.98
N ILE A 227 -7.58 47.64 60.82
CA ILE A 227 -7.47 46.63 61.87
C ILE A 227 -7.94 47.24 63.19
N VAL A 228 -8.62 46.47 64.06
CA VAL A 228 -8.46 46.58 65.53
C VAL A 228 -8.54 45.18 66.16
N ILE A 229 -7.58 44.94 67.05
CA ILE A 229 -7.39 43.83 67.97
C ILE A 229 -8.01 44.24 69.32
N GLU A 230 -8.93 43.44 69.85
CA GLU A 230 -9.00 42.90 71.23
C GLU A 230 -10.22 41.98 71.37
#